data_AF-A0AAW6XQN4-F1
#
_entry.id   AF-A0AAW6XQN4-F1
#
_cell.length_a   1.000
_cell.length_b   1.000
_cell.length_c   1.000
_cell.angle_alpha   90.00
_cell.angle_beta   90.00
_cell.angle_gamma   90.00
#
_symmetry.space_group_name_H-M   'P 1'
#
loop_
_entity.id
_entity.type
_entity.pdbx_description
1 polymer ?
#
loop_
_entity_poly.entity_id
_entity_poly.type
_entity_poly.pdbx_seq_one_letter_code
_entity_poly.pdbx_strand_id
1 'polypeptide(L)'
;MTQEDLAEFSSLSVNFISKIERTGNQNISIQKLDAIAKALQTSVITLIDESSKTPKSQTFVNKLSNDRVFLDKLTNDMKKLPVAQEEALAKSFITIINTFAKEDK
;
A
#
# COMPACT_ATOMS: atom_id res chain seq x y z
N MET A 1 -3.38 -13.48 3.32
CA MET A 1 -2.14 -13.94 3.97
C MET A 1 -2.47 -14.19 5.43
N THR A 2 -2.11 -15.36 5.94
CA THR A 2 -2.31 -15.74 7.35
C THR A 2 -1.15 -15.19 8.22
N GLN A 3 -1.28 -15.28 9.55
CA GLN A 3 -0.17 -14.92 10.46
C GLN A 3 1.01 -15.90 10.29
N GLU A 4 0.70 -17.16 9.99
CA GLU A 4 1.66 -18.22 9.69
C GLU A 4 2.43 -17.91 8.41
N ASP A 5 1.72 -17.54 7.33
CA ASP A 5 2.34 -17.14 6.06
C ASP A 5 3.24 -15.91 6.26
N LEU A 6 2.78 -14.89 7.00
CA LEU A 6 3.56 -13.69 7.24
C LEU A 6 4.81 -13.99 8.07
N ALA A 7 4.68 -14.83 9.11
CA ALA A 7 5.80 -15.27 9.93
C ALA A 7 6.86 -15.99 9.09
N GLU A 8 6.43 -16.89 8.21
CA GLU A 8 7.29 -17.60 7.26
C GLU A 8 8.03 -16.61 6.35
N PHE A 9 7.31 -15.75 5.64
CA PHE A 9 7.90 -14.82 4.68
C PHE A 9 8.78 -13.73 5.31
N SER A 10 8.51 -13.33 6.55
CA SER A 10 9.30 -12.33 7.27
C SER A 10 10.41 -12.93 8.14
N SER A 11 10.50 -14.27 8.21
CA SER A 11 11.39 -14.97 9.16
C SER A 11 11.19 -14.53 10.62
N LEU A 12 9.95 -14.18 10.98
CA LEU A 12 9.55 -13.83 12.34
C LEU A 12 8.72 -14.96 12.93
N SER A 13 8.59 -15.02 14.27
CA SER A 13 7.73 -16.04 14.87
C SER A 13 6.25 -15.66 14.77
N VAL A 14 5.38 -16.65 14.58
CA VAL A 14 3.91 -16.45 14.61
C VAL A 14 3.48 -15.74 15.89
N ASN A 15 4.08 -16.09 17.04
CA ASN A 15 3.85 -15.42 18.32
C ASN A 15 4.26 -13.94 18.29
N PHE A 16 5.36 -13.60 17.61
CA PHE A 16 5.76 -12.20 17.43
C PHE A 16 4.74 -11.45 16.58
N ILE A 17 4.33 -12.00 15.43
CA ILE A 17 3.29 -11.41 14.56
C ILE A 17 1.98 -11.22 15.32
N SER A 18 1.51 -12.26 16.02
CA SER A 18 0.31 -12.21 16.85
C SER A 18 0.38 -11.12 17.93
N LYS A 19 1.54 -10.95 18.58
CA LYS A 19 1.73 -9.91 19.61
C LYS A 19 1.66 -8.50 19.05
N ILE A 20 2.25 -8.24 17.89
CA ILE A 20 2.28 -6.88 17.30
C ILE A 20 0.91 -6.48 16.76
N GLU A 21 0.14 -7.42 16.21
CA GLU A 21 -1.22 -7.14 15.73
C GLU A 21 -2.18 -6.87 16.89
N ARG A 22 -2.03 -7.61 18.01
CA ARG A 22 -2.88 -7.43 19.20
C ARG A 22 -2.53 -6.17 19.98
N THR A 23 -1.27 -5.74 19.96
CA THR A 23 -0.76 -4.69 20.84
C THR A 23 -0.38 -3.47 20.01
N GLY A 24 -1.28 -2.50 19.89
CA GLY A 24 -1.11 -1.30 19.07
C GLY A 24 -0.02 -0.31 19.52
N ASN A 25 0.86 -0.68 20.46
CA ASN A 25 1.97 0.15 20.93
C ASN A 25 3.19 -0.71 21.27
N GLN A 26 3.74 -1.41 20.27
CA GLN A 26 4.98 -2.18 20.42
C GLN A 26 6.15 -1.44 19.78
N ASN A 27 7.24 -1.28 20.53
CA ASN A 27 8.50 -0.79 19.99
C ASN A 27 9.17 -1.90 19.17
N ILE A 28 8.88 -1.92 17.87
CA ILE A 28 9.46 -2.87 16.91
C ILE A 28 10.74 -2.26 16.32
N SER A 29 11.80 -3.07 16.19
CA SER A 29 13.02 -2.59 15.54
C SER A 29 12.81 -2.38 14.04
N ILE A 30 13.50 -1.40 13.47
CA ILE A 30 13.36 -1.07 12.05
C ILE A 30 13.67 -2.25 11.12
N GLN A 31 14.61 -3.14 11.49
CA GLN A 31 14.91 -4.33 10.67
C GLN A 31 13.74 -5.30 10.61
N LYS A 32 12.98 -5.45 11.72
CA LYS A 32 11.80 -6.32 11.75
C LYS A 32 10.63 -5.69 10.99
N LEU A 33 10.48 -4.37 11.09
CA LEU A 33 9.49 -3.64 10.30
C LEU A 33 9.77 -3.75 8.79
N ASP A 34 11.03 -3.65 8.38
CA ASP A 34 11.47 -3.86 6.99
C ASP A 34 11.20 -5.30 6.51
N ALA A 35 11.48 -6.31 7.35
CA ALA A 35 11.16 -7.70 7.03
C ALA A 35 9.65 -7.92 6.81
N ILE A 36 8.80 -7.31 7.64
CA ILE A 36 7.33 -7.36 7.49
C ILE A 36 6.90 -6.65 6.20
N ALA A 37 7.46 -5.47 5.90
CA ALA A 37 7.16 -4.73 4.69
C ALA A 37 7.50 -5.53 3.43
N LYS A 38 8.68 -6.15 3.39
CA LYS A 38 9.11 -7.03 2.30
C LYS A 38 8.20 -8.25 2.13
N ALA A 39 7.82 -8.90 3.22
CA ALA A 39 6.88 -10.02 3.19
C ALA A 39 5.50 -9.62 2.63
N LEU A 40 5.05 -8.40 2.95
CA LEU A 40 3.83 -7.79 2.42
C LEU A 40 3.98 -7.20 1.02
N GLN A 41 5.17 -7.27 0.42
CA GLN A 41 5.49 -6.64 -0.88
C GLN A 41 5.15 -5.14 -0.90
N THR A 42 5.41 -4.45 0.21
CA THR A 42 5.18 -3.01 0.39
C THR A 42 6.43 -2.31 0.93
N SER A 43 6.36 -0.99 1.10
CA SER A 43 7.43 -0.20 1.70
C SER A 43 7.18 0.05 3.19
N VAL A 44 8.25 0.22 3.96
CA VAL A 44 8.17 0.63 5.38
C VAL A 44 7.42 1.97 5.53
N ILE A 45 7.61 2.90 4.59
CA ILE A 45 6.93 4.19 4.58
C ILE A 45 5.42 4.01 4.50
N THR A 46 4.95 3.15 3.60
CA THR A 46 3.52 2.82 3.45
C THR A 46 2.93 2.27 4.74
N LEU A 47 3.64 1.38 5.45
CA LEU A 47 3.17 0.85 6.73
C LEU A 47 3.02 1.94 7.80
N ILE A 48 3.99 2.87 7.87
CA ILE A 48 3.97 3.97 8.83
C ILE A 48 2.83 4.95 8.49
N ASP A 49 2.68 5.32 7.22
CA ASP A 49 1.63 6.23 6.77
C ASP A 49 0.24 5.68 7.10
N GLU A 50 -0.03 4.40 6.84
CA GLU A 50 -1.30 3.76 7.22
C GLU A 50 -1.50 3.73 8.75
N SER A 51 -0.44 3.53 9.55
CA SER A 51 -0.54 3.55 11.01
C SER A 51 -0.83 4.94 11.59
N SER A 52 -0.42 5.99 10.88
CA SER A 52 -0.62 7.39 11.31
C SER A 52 -1.99 7.94 10.95
N LYS A 53 -2.73 7.27 10.06
CA LYS A 53 -4.12 7.60 9.78
C LYS A 53 -4.94 7.27 11.01
N THR A 54 -5.55 8.29 11.61
CA THR A 54 -6.56 8.09 12.66
C THR A 54 -7.62 7.11 12.14
N PRO A 55 -8.11 6.17 12.96
CA PRO A 55 -9.16 5.25 12.56
C PRO A 55 -10.44 6.06 12.34
N LYS A 56 -10.58 6.62 11.13
CA LYS A 56 -11.88 6.99 10.59
C LYS A 56 -12.64 5.67 10.58
N SER A 57 -13.70 5.61 11.38
CA SER A 57 -14.66 4.51 11.47
C SER A 57 -14.59 3.62 10.24
N GLN A 58 -14.16 2.37 10.45
CA GLN A 58 -14.10 1.33 9.44
C GLN A 58 -15.45 1.27 8.71
N THR A 59 -15.55 2.04 7.64
CA THR A 59 -16.52 1.76 6.59
C THR A 59 -15.92 0.55 5.91
N PHE A 60 -16.42 -0.63 6.31
CA PHE A 60 -16.15 -1.91 5.69
C PHE A 60 -15.83 -1.74 4.21
N VAL A 61 -14.58 -1.99 3.83
CA VAL A 61 -14.15 -2.12 2.45
C VAL A 61 -14.77 -3.41 1.90
N ASN A 62 -16.05 -3.35 1.56
CA ASN A 62 -16.79 -4.38 0.82
C ASN A 62 -17.83 -3.74 -0.12
N LYS A 63 -17.49 -2.58 -0.73
CA LYS A 63 -18.34 -1.98 -1.78
C LYS A 63 -17.58 -1.20 -2.86
N LEU A 64 -16.44 -1.69 -3.35
CA LEU A 64 -15.67 -1.00 -4.42
C LEU A 64 -15.16 -1.90 -5.56
N SER A 65 -15.52 -3.19 -5.62
CA SER A 65 -14.97 -4.10 -6.64
C SER A 65 -15.30 -3.71 -8.10
N ASN A 66 -16.22 -2.77 -8.34
CA ASN A 66 -16.49 -2.21 -9.67
C ASN A 66 -15.91 -0.81 -9.92
N ASP A 67 -15.59 -0.03 -8.89
CA ASP A 67 -15.22 1.39 -9.06
C ASP A 67 -13.74 1.61 -9.40
N ARG A 68 -12.87 0.61 -9.18
CA ARG A 68 -11.43 0.71 -9.46
C ARG A 68 -10.96 -0.07 -10.69
N VAL A 69 -11.85 -0.79 -11.37
CA VAL A 69 -11.52 -1.64 -12.53
C VAL A 69 -10.73 -0.85 -13.60
N PHE A 70 -11.08 0.41 -13.82
CA PHE A 70 -10.39 1.26 -14.79
C PHE A 70 -9.00 1.69 -14.31
N LEU A 71 -8.81 1.96 -13.02
CA LEU A 71 -7.50 2.31 -12.44
C LEU A 71 -6.57 1.10 -12.41
N ASP A 72 -7.10 -0.07 -12.05
CA ASP A 72 -6.35 -1.32 -12.04
C ASP A 72 -5.93 -1.71 -13.46
N LYS A 73 -6.85 -1.56 -14.44
CA LYS A 73 -6.54 -1.77 -15.85
C LYS A 73 -5.49 -0.78 -16.36
N LEU A 74 -5.65 0.51 -16.06
CA LEU A 74 -4.68 1.54 -16.45
C LEU A 74 -3.29 1.22 -15.91
N THR A 75 -3.20 0.88 -14.62
CA THR A 75 -1.94 0.52 -13.97
C THR A 75 -1.30 -0.72 -14.60
N ASN A 76 -2.09 -1.74 -14.89
CA ASN A 76 -1.60 -2.95 -15.54
C ASN A 76 -1.17 -2.73 -16.98
N ASP A 77 -1.86 -1.87 -17.74
CA ASP A 77 -1.49 -1.57 -19.12
C ASP A 77 -0.24 -0.67 -19.18
N MET A 78 -0.07 0.25 -18.24
CA MET A 78 1.14 1.07 -18.11
C MET A 78 2.40 0.23 -17.88
N LYS A 79 2.33 -0.80 -17.02
CA LYS A 79 3.45 -1.71 -16.74
C LYS A 79 3.90 -2.55 -17.94
N LYS A 80 3.08 -2.65 -18.99
CA LYS A 80 3.42 -3.38 -20.22
C LYS A 80 4.23 -2.50 -21.19
N LEU A 81 4.31 -1.20 -20.95
CA LEU A 81 5.03 -0.27 -21.79
C LEU A 81 6.53 -0.24 -21.44
N PRO A 82 7.40 0.16 -22.37
CA PRO A 82 8.78 0.49 -22.06
C PRO A 82 8.85 1.61 -21.02
N VAL A 83 9.80 1.53 -20.09
CA VAL A 83 9.97 2.46 -18.95
C VAL A 83 9.91 3.94 -19.36
N ALA A 84 10.55 4.29 -20.49
CA ALA A 84 10.55 5.66 -21.00
C ALA A 84 9.15 6.15 -21.43
N GLN A 85 8.32 5.27 -21.98
CA GLN A 85 6.95 5.59 -22.40
C GLN A 85 6.00 5.60 -21.20
N GLU A 86 6.21 4.69 -20.25
CA GLU A 86 5.48 4.67 -18.98
C GLU A 86 5.66 5.98 -18.21
N GLU A 87 6.90 6.46 -18.07
CA GLU A 87 7.19 7.71 -17.35
C GLU A 87 6.63 8.94 -18.07
N ALA A 88 6.71 8.99 -19.40
CA ALA A 88 6.13 10.08 -20.19
C ALA A 88 4.60 10.13 -20.04
N LEU A 89 3.96 8.96 -20.03
CA LEU A 89 2.52 8.84 -19.85
C LEU A 89 2.08 9.22 -18.43
N ALA A 90 2.83 8.82 -17.41
CA ALA A 90 2.61 9.22 -16.02
C ALA A 90 2.67 10.76 -15.86
N LYS A 91 3.70 11.40 -16.42
CA LYS A 91 3.85 12.88 -16.41
C LYS A 91 2.67 13.58 -17.09
N SER A 92 2.16 12.98 -18.16
CA SER A 92 0.99 13.49 -18.89
C SER A 92 -0.26 13.44 -18.00
N PHE A 93 -0.53 12.32 -17.33
CA PHE A 93 -1.64 12.21 -16.38
C PHE A 93 -1.53 13.17 -15.20
N ILE A 94 -0.33 13.32 -14.61
CA ILE A 94 -0.10 14.29 -13.53
C ILE A 94 -0.42 15.71 -14.00
N THR A 95 -0.01 16.07 -15.22
CA THR A 95 -0.31 17.38 -15.81
C THR A 95 -1.81 17.58 -15.97
N ILE A 96 -2.52 16.58 -16.52
CA ILE A 96 -3.98 16.59 -16.67
C ILE A 96 -4.66 16.80 -15.32
N ILE A 97 -4.29 16.02 -14.30
CA ILE A 97 -4.86 16.13 -12.95
C ILE A 97 -4.63 17.53 -12.39
N ASN A 98 -3.43 18.08 -12.55
CA ASN A 98 -3.11 19.43 -12.07
C ASN A 98 -3.88 20.54 -12.80
N THR A 99 -4.30 20.31 -14.05
CA THR A 99 -5.15 21.24 -14.79
C THR A 99 -6.57 21.25 -14.21
N PHE A 100 -7.16 20.06 -13.99
CA PHE A 100 -8.51 19.97 -13.44
C PHE A 100 -8.60 20.32 -11.95
N ALA A 101 -7.56 20.01 -11.17
CA ALA A 101 -7.49 20.36 -9.75
C ALA A 101 -7.29 21.87 -9.49
N LYS A 102 -6.96 22.65 -10.52
CA LYS A 102 -6.82 24.12 -10.43
C LYS A 102 -8.10 24.88 -10.73
N GLU A 103 -9.11 24.25 -11.33
CA GLU A 103 -10.39 24.90 -11.65
C GLU A 103 -11.34 25.03 -10.44
N ASP A 104 -11.01 24.42 -9.30
CA ASP A 104 -11.76 24.52 -8.03
C ASP A 104 -11.28 25.65 -7.09
N LYS A 105 -10.63 26.72 -7.61
CA LYS A 105 -10.22 27.90 -6.83
C LYS A 105 -10.66 29.22 -7.42
#